data_AF-A0A2T2XIP9-F1
#
_entry.id   AF-A0A2T2XIP9-F1
#
_cell.length_a   1.000
_cell.length_b   1.000
_cell.length_c   1.000
_cell.angle_alpha   90.00
_cell.angle_beta   90.00
_cell.angle_gamma   90.00
#
_symmetry.space_group_name_H-M   'P 1'
#
loop_
_entity.id
_entity.type
_entity.pdbx_description
1 polymer ?
#
loop_
_entity_poly.entity_id
_entity_poly.type
_entity_poly.pdbx_seq_one_letter_code
_entity_poly.pdbx_strand_id
1 'polypeptide(L)'
;MPMTQWHLGRTFSKAGNKREDVLMTRLLLFDFDGTLYRGDDPFRFYAQAMAKHMTPEDGARYLAQVSAHLGGDSSVVAGDNWEAVVKLAEPIIPDHDVWQAAFLETREFMMSSECQLEVSPLLLDFLRQVRHRVAVVVASNSPEQAALPLMEKLGLTPYFDRIFSQANKPLGLVTIVNQVMDGKPFAPEQVYSVGDNYKNDIEPAVERGWLTAHISPHGYFPGPSTVRGRSIEEVLPDVAAWALGSS
;
A
#
# COMPACT_ATOMS: atom_id res chain seq x y z
N MET A 1 -24.43 -18.93 -9.95
CA MET A 1 -23.51 -17.87 -9.51
C MET A 1 -22.48 -17.67 -10.61
N PRO A 2 -22.31 -16.47 -11.17
CA PRO A 2 -21.26 -16.26 -12.16
C PRO A 2 -19.91 -16.19 -11.43
N MET A 3 -18.92 -16.94 -11.92
CA MET A 3 -17.53 -16.82 -11.51
C MET A 3 -17.05 -15.40 -11.80
N THR A 4 -16.69 -14.64 -10.77
CA THR A 4 -16.02 -13.36 -10.90
C THR A 4 -14.75 -13.57 -11.72
N GLN A 5 -14.61 -12.86 -12.85
CA GLN A 5 -13.36 -12.80 -13.59
C GLN A 5 -12.29 -12.15 -12.70
N TRP A 6 -11.45 -12.97 -12.10
CA TRP A 6 -10.27 -12.50 -11.36
C TRP A 6 -9.32 -11.83 -12.34
N HIS A 7 -9.02 -10.55 -12.10
CA HIS A 7 -8.17 -9.76 -12.98
C HIS A 7 -6.73 -10.27 -12.87
N LEU A 8 -6.20 -10.79 -13.98
CA LEU A 8 -4.77 -11.09 -14.11
C LEU A 8 -4.01 -9.77 -13.94
N GLY A 9 -3.32 -9.58 -12.82
CA GLY A 9 -2.54 -8.35 -12.56
C GLY A 9 -1.65 -7.99 -13.74
N ARG A 10 -1.52 -6.69 -14.04
CA ARG A 10 -0.83 -6.18 -15.23
C ARG A 10 0.66 -6.55 -15.15
N THR A 11 1.15 -7.23 -16.18
CA THR A 11 2.55 -7.64 -16.30
C THR A 11 3.35 -6.57 -17.03
N PHE A 12 4.54 -6.26 -16.54
CA PHE A 12 5.46 -5.33 -17.22
C PHE A 12 6.62 -6.10 -17.81
N SER A 13 6.79 -6.00 -19.14
CA SER A 13 7.91 -6.65 -19.83
C SER A 13 9.20 -5.87 -19.54
N LYS A 14 10.20 -6.54 -18.96
CA LYS A 14 11.53 -5.97 -18.79
C LYS A 14 12.18 -5.86 -20.18
N ALA A 15 12.46 -4.63 -20.63
CA ALA A 15 13.23 -4.42 -21.85
C ALA A 15 14.56 -5.19 -21.76
N GLY A 16 14.74 -6.19 -22.64
CA GLY A 16 16.03 -6.86 -22.84
C GLY A 16 16.24 -8.26 -22.25
N ASN A 17 15.22 -8.99 -21.79
CA ASN A 17 15.40 -10.44 -21.62
C ASN A 17 14.08 -11.23 -21.65
N LYS A 18 13.92 -12.12 -22.64
CA LYS A 18 12.98 -13.25 -22.55
C LYS A 18 13.54 -14.20 -21.48
N ARG A 19 13.22 -13.97 -20.21
CA ARG A 19 13.41 -15.00 -19.17
C ARG A 19 12.19 -15.91 -19.17
N GLU A 20 12.24 -16.92 -20.03
CA GLU A 20 11.60 -18.19 -19.71
C GLU A 20 12.33 -18.78 -18.48
N ASP A 21 11.58 -19.13 -17.43
CA ASP A 21 11.92 -20.11 -16.40
C ASP A 21 13.22 -19.97 -15.57
N VAL A 22 13.58 -18.77 -15.10
CA VAL A 22 14.30 -18.69 -13.81
C VAL A 22 13.25 -18.51 -12.72
N LEU A 23 12.92 -19.62 -12.04
CA LEU A 23 12.12 -19.64 -10.82
C LEU A 23 12.71 -18.64 -9.82
N MET A 24 12.14 -17.43 -9.77
CA MET A 24 12.38 -16.50 -8.67
C MET A 24 11.83 -17.18 -7.42
N THR A 25 12.72 -17.66 -6.57
CA THR A 25 12.33 -18.43 -5.38
C THR A 25 11.80 -17.56 -4.27
N ARG A 26 11.95 -16.24 -4.34
CA ARG A 26 11.46 -15.28 -3.33
C ARG A 26 10.50 -14.27 -3.94
N LEU A 27 9.49 -13.90 -3.18
CA LEU A 27 8.47 -12.91 -3.53
C LEU A 27 8.46 -11.76 -2.52
N LEU A 28 8.70 -10.56 -3.03
CA LEU A 28 8.55 -9.31 -2.31
C LEU A 28 7.26 -8.64 -2.76
N LEU A 29 6.36 -8.42 -1.82
CA LEU A 29 5.05 -7.84 -2.05
C LEU A 29 4.93 -6.51 -1.31
N PHE A 30 4.58 -5.46 -2.05
CA PHE A 30 4.35 -4.13 -1.51
C PHE A 30 2.88 -3.76 -1.60
N ASP A 31 2.34 -3.18 -0.53
CA ASP A 31 1.23 -2.25 -0.66
C ASP A 31 1.66 -1.00 -1.44
N PHE A 32 0.70 -0.21 -1.93
CA PHE A 32 0.98 1.05 -2.61
C PHE A 32 0.74 2.29 -1.75
N ASP A 33 -0.48 2.47 -1.26
CA ASP A 33 -1.00 3.73 -0.74
C ASP A 33 -0.60 3.92 0.72
N GLY A 34 0.30 4.87 1.00
CA GLY A 34 0.90 5.01 2.34
C GLY A 34 2.18 4.18 2.54
N THR A 35 2.56 3.39 1.52
CA THR A 35 3.74 2.51 1.54
C THR A 35 4.84 2.97 0.58
N LEU A 36 4.54 3.14 -0.72
CA LEU A 36 5.57 3.42 -1.75
C LEU A 36 5.81 4.92 -2.01
N TYR A 37 5.01 5.78 -1.40
CA TYR A 37 5.17 7.23 -1.43
C TYR A 37 4.78 7.83 -0.08
N ARG A 38 5.22 9.07 0.18
CA ARG A 38 4.82 9.86 1.34
C ARG A 38 4.26 11.22 0.93
N GLY A 39 3.47 11.81 1.81
CA GLY A 39 2.85 13.12 1.65
C GLY A 39 1.49 13.17 2.32
N ASP A 40 1.22 14.26 3.05
CA ASP A 40 -0.04 14.42 3.79
C ASP A 40 -1.17 15.01 2.93
N ASP A 41 -0.83 15.61 1.79
CA ASP A 41 -1.76 16.32 0.92
C ASP A 41 -3.00 15.49 0.55
N PRO A 42 -2.89 14.19 0.20
CA PRO A 42 -4.06 13.37 -0.09
C PRO A 42 -5.00 13.24 1.11
N PHE A 43 -4.46 13.04 2.32
CA PHE A 43 -5.28 12.89 3.53
C PHE A 43 -5.99 14.20 3.88
N ARG A 44 -5.30 15.34 3.74
CA ARG A 44 -5.87 16.67 3.96
C ARG A 44 -6.97 16.97 2.95
N PHE A 45 -6.73 16.68 1.67
CA PHE A 45 -7.72 16.88 0.62
C PHE A 45 -8.93 15.97 0.83
N TYR A 46 -8.72 14.69 1.16
CA TYR A 46 -9.80 13.76 1.42
C TYR A 46 -10.68 14.22 2.59
N ALA A 47 -10.07 14.66 3.68
CA ALA A 47 -10.80 15.25 4.80
C ALA A 47 -11.56 16.52 4.40
N GLN A 48 -10.99 17.40 3.58
CA GLN A 48 -11.69 18.57 3.07
C GLN A 48 -12.89 18.20 2.19
N ALA A 49 -12.75 17.21 1.32
CA ALA A 49 -13.84 16.71 0.48
C ALA A 49 -14.98 16.15 1.35
N MET A 50 -14.65 15.37 2.37
CA MET A 50 -15.62 14.87 3.35
C MET A 50 -16.32 15.99 4.13
N ALA A 51 -15.58 17.02 4.55
CA ALA A 51 -16.12 18.13 5.33
C ALA A 51 -17.17 18.95 4.57
N LYS A 52 -17.20 18.91 3.23
CA LYS A 52 -18.25 19.55 2.40
C LYS A 52 -19.66 19.00 2.69
N HIS A 53 -19.75 17.80 3.24
CA HIS A 53 -21.01 17.14 3.58
C HIS A 53 -21.40 17.29 5.07
N MET A 54 -20.65 18.10 5.83
CA MET A 54 -20.88 18.36 7.25
C MET A 54 -21.46 19.75 7.48
N THR A 55 -22.00 20.01 8.67
CA THR A 55 -22.26 21.38 9.11
C THR A 55 -20.93 22.15 9.23
N PRO A 56 -20.91 23.48 9.13
CA PRO A 56 -19.67 24.26 9.30
C PRO A 56 -18.96 23.99 10.63
N GLU A 57 -19.72 23.79 11.72
CA GLU A 57 -19.18 23.50 13.04
C GLU A 57 -18.57 22.09 13.11
N ASP A 58 -19.29 21.08 12.63
CA ASP A 58 -18.80 19.70 12.60
C ASP A 58 -17.58 19.56 11.69
N GLY A 59 -17.63 20.18 10.50
CA GLY A 59 -16.53 20.18 9.55
C GLY A 59 -15.27 20.80 10.12
N ALA A 60 -15.37 21.94 10.82
CA ALA A 60 -14.23 22.57 11.48
C ALA A 60 -13.62 21.67 12.57
N ARG A 61 -14.45 21.04 13.40
CA ARG A 61 -14.02 20.11 14.44
C ARG A 61 -13.34 18.86 13.86
N TYR A 62 -13.94 18.27 12.83
CA TYR A 62 -13.41 17.12 12.11
C TYR A 62 -12.05 17.41 11.49
N LEU A 63 -11.92 18.51 10.75
CA LEU A 63 -10.65 18.91 10.11
C LEU A 63 -9.55 19.18 11.14
N ALA A 64 -9.89 19.77 12.28
CA ALA A 64 -8.94 19.97 13.37
C ALA A 64 -8.41 18.64 13.93
N GLN A 65 -9.29 17.63 14.09
CA GLN A 65 -8.90 16.30 14.56
C GLN A 65 -8.02 15.57 13.53
N VAL A 66 -8.35 15.65 12.24
CA VAL A 66 -7.50 15.10 11.17
C VAL A 66 -6.13 15.77 11.18
N SER A 67 -6.08 17.11 11.28
CA SER A 67 -4.80 17.83 11.32
C SER A 67 -3.96 17.49 12.55
N ALA A 68 -4.58 17.28 13.72
CA ALA A 68 -3.89 16.82 14.92
C ALA A 68 -3.31 15.42 14.74
N HIS A 69 -4.09 14.49 14.18
CA HIS A 69 -3.64 13.14 13.86
C HIS A 69 -2.44 13.13 12.91
N LEU A 70 -2.52 13.85 11.78
CA LEU A 70 -1.40 13.95 10.82
C LEU A 70 -0.16 14.61 11.43
N GLY A 71 -0.34 15.51 12.39
CA GLY A 71 0.74 16.12 13.17
C GLY A 71 1.35 15.22 14.25
N GLY A 72 0.85 14.00 14.43
CA GLY A 72 1.32 13.04 15.45
C GLY A 72 0.68 13.23 16.84
N ASP A 73 -0.24 14.18 17.01
CA ASP A 73 -1.00 14.40 18.23
C ASP A 73 -2.34 13.65 18.14
N SER A 74 -2.26 12.33 18.07
CA SER A 74 -3.42 11.49 17.74
C SER A 74 -4.26 11.13 18.96
N SER A 75 -5.55 11.48 18.91
CA SER A 75 -6.60 10.89 19.76
C SER A 75 -7.30 9.68 19.12
N VAL A 76 -6.98 9.39 17.85
CA VAL A 76 -7.66 8.36 17.04
C VAL A 76 -6.78 7.13 16.92
N VAL A 77 -7.36 5.97 17.23
CA VAL A 77 -6.70 4.67 17.02
C VAL A 77 -7.08 4.18 15.63
N ALA A 78 -6.16 4.36 14.68
CA ALA A 78 -6.26 3.91 13.30
C ALA A 78 -4.98 3.17 12.90
N GLY A 79 -5.12 2.19 12.00
CA GLY A 79 -4.01 1.43 11.43
C GLY A 79 -3.16 2.27 10.48
N ASP A 80 -3.80 3.16 9.72
CA ASP A 80 -3.14 4.10 8.81
C ASP A 80 -3.88 5.46 8.76
N ASN A 81 -3.30 6.42 8.03
CA ASN A 81 -3.86 7.77 7.91
C ASN A 81 -5.16 7.82 7.10
N TRP A 82 -5.39 6.89 6.14
CA TRP A 82 -6.64 6.82 5.39
C TRP A 82 -7.79 6.39 6.30
N GLU A 83 -7.56 5.36 7.11
CA GLU A 83 -8.51 4.87 8.10
C GLU A 83 -8.80 5.94 9.16
N ALA A 84 -7.81 6.72 9.58
CA ALA A 84 -8.02 7.81 10.53
C ALA A 84 -9.01 8.86 10.01
N VAL A 85 -8.87 9.27 8.75
CA VAL A 85 -9.78 10.23 8.08
C VAL A 85 -11.21 9.67 8.04
N VAL A 86 -11.37 8.37 7.75
CA VAL A 86 -12.67 7.70 7.70
C VAL A 86 -13.30 7.55 9.09
N LYS A 87 -12.57 7.03 10.07
CA LYS A 87 -13.05 6.84 11.46
C LYS A 87 -13.53 8.14 12.10
N LEU A 88 -12.86 9.23 11.80
CA LEU A 88 -13.24 10.55 12.28
C LEU A 88 -14.52 11.08 11.60
N ALA A 89 -14.78 10.69 10.35
CA ALA A 89 -15.95 11.13 9.60
C ALA A 89 -17.18 10.26 9.86
N GLU A 90 -16.99 8.96 10.09
CA GLU A 90 -18.07 7.96 10.19
C GLU A 90 -19.21 8.32 11.16
N PRO A 91 -18.95 8.84 12.38
CA PRO A 91 -20.02 9.24 13.30
C PRO A 91 -20.88 10.40 12.80
N ILE A 92 -20.39 11.16 11.81
CA ILE A 92 -21.03 12.36 11.24
C ILE A 92 -21.66 12.03 9.87
N ILE A 93 -20.93 11.28 9.04
CA ILE A 93 -21.33 10.86 7.70
C ILE A 93 -21.25 9.34 7.64
N PRO A 94 -22.34 8.61 7.96
CA PRO A 94 -22.37 7.15 7.86
C PRO A 94 -22.55 6.65 6.42
N ASP A 95 -22.71 7.55 5.45
CA ASP A 95 -22.94 7.22 4.05
C ASP A 95 -21.63 6.91 3.32
N HIS A 96 -21.42 5.63 3.01
CA HIS A 96 -20.22 5.15 2.31
C HIS A 96 -20.12 5.63 0.86
N ASP A 97 -21.23 6.01 0.21
CA ASP A 97 -21.18 6.55 -1.16
C ASP A 97 -20.48 7.91 -1.17
N VAL A 98 -20.66 8.70 -0.11
CA VAL A 98 -19.94 9.98 0.08
C VAL A 98 -18.44 9.73 0.24
N TRP A 99 -18.05 8.70 1.01
CA TRP A 99 -16.64 8.37 1.24
C TRP A 99 -15.97 7.97 -0.07
N GLN A 100 -16.65 7.12 -0.85
CA GLN A 100 -16.16 6.68 -2.15
C GLN A 100 -16.04 7.85 -3.14
N ALA A 101 -17.01 8.75 -3.18
CA ALA A 101 -16.96 9.94 -4.03
C ALA A 101 -15.81 10.88 -3.66
N ALA A 102 -15.65 11.19 -2.37
CA ALA A 102 -14.56 12.03 -1.86
C ALA A 102 -13.18 11.38 -2.08
N PHE A 103 -13.08 10.06 -1.99
CA PHE A 103 -11.85 9.33 -2.31
C PHE A 103 -11.51 9.44 -3.80
N LEU A 104 -12.48 9.33 -4.70
CA LEU A 104 -12.25 9.50 -6.14
C LEU A 104 -11.83 10.95 -6.48
N GLU A 105 -12.45 11.96 -5.86
CA GLU A 105 -12.02 13.37 -5.98
C GLU A 105 -10.57 13.54 -5.51
N THR A 106 -10.20 12.86 -4.42
CA THR A 106 -8.82 12.84 -3.91
C THR A 106 -7.86 12.24 -4.92
N ARG A 107 -8.24 11.18 -5.65
CA ARG A 107 -7.41 10.58 -6.70
C ARG A 107 -7.19 11.53 -7.87
N GLU A 108 -8.20 12.30 -8.26
CA GLU A 108 -8.03 13.35 -9.27
C GLU A 108 -7.06 14.44 -8.78
N PHE A 109 -7.20 14.89 -7.53
CA PHE A 109 -6.26 15.84 -6.91
C PHE A 109 -4.83 15.32 -6.86
N MET A 110 -4.62 14.04 -6.51
CA MET A 110 -3.30 13.40 -6.47
C MET A 110 -2.59 13.40 -7.82
N MET A 111 -3.33 13.49 -8.93
CA MET A 111 -2.75 13.61 -10.27
C MET A 111 -2.33 15.04 -10.63
N SER A 112 -2.86 16.06 -9.94
CA SER A 112 -2.48 17.47 -10.14
C SER A 112 -1.04 17.78 -9.71
N SER A 113 -0.52 18.94 -10.14
CA SER A 113 0.77 19.47 -9.66
C SER A 113 0.71 20.07 -8.26
N GLU A 114 -0.50 20.27 -7.72
CA GLU A 114 -0.70 20.84 -6.39
C GLU A 114 -0.45 19.80 -5.30
N CYS A 115 -0.80 18.54 -5.55
CA CYS A 115 -0.52 17.45 -4.63
C CYS A 115 0.96 17.08 -4.62
N GLN A 116 1.63 17.33 -3.48
CA GLN A 116 3.02 16.98 -3.26
C GLN A 116 3.13 15.55 -2.73
N LEU A 117 3.66 14.67 -3.55
CA LEU A 117 3.99 13.29 -3.19
C LEU A 117 5.46 13.04 -3.48
N GLU A 118 6.11 12.33 -2.57
CA GLU A 118 7.52 11.98 -2.68
C GLU A 118 7.71 10.47 -2.65
N VAL A 119 8.49 9.95 -3.60
CA VAL A 119 9.04 8.59 -3.54
C VAL A 119 10.46 8.68 -3.01
N SER A 120 10.76 7.91 -1.96
CA SER A 120 12.09 7.89 -1.35
C SER A 120 13.16 7.48 -2.36
N PRO A 121 14.26 8.24 -2.53
CA PRO A 121 15.39 7.83 -3.36
C PRO A 121 15.98 6.49 -2.91
N LEU A 122 16.01 6.21 -1.59
CA LEU A 122 16.49 4.94 -1.05
C LEU A 122 15.62 3.76 -1.47
N LEU A 123 14.30 3.95 -1.56
CA LEU A 123 13.38 2.95 -2.10
C LEU A 123 13.67 2.68 -3.58
N LEU A 124 13.90 3.71 -4.39
CA LEU A 124 14.22 3.55 -5.81
C LEU A 124 15.54 2.78 -6.01
N ASP A 125 16.57 3.13 -5.24
CA ASP A 125 17.86 2.44 -5.29
C ASP A 125 17.76 0.98 -4.82
N PHE A 126 16.96 0.72 -3.78
CA PHE A 126 16.64 -0.63 -3.34
C PHE A 126 15.94 -1.43 -4.45
N LEU A 127 14.86 -0.89 -5.03
CA LEU A 127 14.08 -1.55 -6.08
C LEU A 127 14.94 -1.88 -7.31
N ARG A 128 15.86 -1.00 -7.70
CA ARG A 128 16.85 -1.26 -8.77
C ARG A 128 17.73 -2.47 -8.48
N GLN A 129 18.13 -2.66 -7.22
CA GLN A 129 19.00 -3.77 -6.81
C GLN A 129 18.23 -5.10 -6.75
N VAL A 130 17.03 -5.11 -6.17
CA VAL A 130 16.31 -6.37 -5.89
C VAL A 130 15.51 -6.90 -7.06
N ARG A 131 15.09 -6.06 -8.02
CA ARG A 131 14.24 -6.46 -9.17
C ARG A 131 14.85 -7.53 -10.09
N HIS A 132 16.14 -7.84 -9.94
CA HIS A 132 16.82 -8.89 -10.69
C HIS A 132 17.09 -10.16 -9.85
N ARG A 133 16.75 -10.14 -8.56
CA ARG A 133 17.03 -11.17 -7.55
C ARG A 133 15.79 -11.87 -7.04
N VAL A 134 14.70 -11.13 -6.90
CA VAL A 134 13.40 -11.63 -6.39
C VAL A 134 12.28 -11.15 -7.31
N ALA A 135 11.12 -11.81 -7.25
CA ALA A 135 9.90 -11.27 -7.84
C ALA A 135 9.42 -10.11 -6.97
N VAL A 136 9.17 -8.95 -7.58
CA VAL A 136 8.70 -7.74 -6.89
C VAL A 136 7.34 -7.36 -7.43
N VAL A 137 6.32 -7.34 -6.58
CA VAL A 137 4.94 -7.06 -7.00
C VAL A 137 4.27 -6.03 -6.09
N VAL A 138 3.25 -5.36 -6.62
CA VAL A 138 2.36 -4.48 -5.86
C VAL A 138 0.98 -5.10 -5.71
N ALA A 139 0.39 -5.01 -4.52
CA ALA A 139 -0.99 -5.36 -4.25
C ALA A 139 -1.72 -4.19 -3.57
N SER A 140 -2.55 -3.48 -4.32
CA SER A 140 -3.33 -2.34 -3.83
C SER A 140 -4.83 -2.61 -3.93
N ASN A 141 -5.59 -2.23 -2.90
CA ASN A 141 -7.05 -2.29 -2.93
C ASN A 141 -7.69 -1.21 -3.81
N SER A 142 -6.89 -0.23 -4.26
CA SER A 142 -7.36 0.87 -5.08
C SER A 142 -7.78 0.41 -6.49
N PRO A 143 -8.80 1.05 -7.10
CA PRO A 143 -9.20 0.80 -8.49
C PRO A 143 -8.02 0.94 -9.46
N GLU A 144 -7.98 0.12 -10.52
CA GLU A 144 -6.88 0.16 -11.50
C GLU A 144 -6.74 1.55 -12.14
N GLN A 145 -7.87 2.20 -12.42
CA GLN A 145 -7.93 3.54 -13.03
C GLN A 145 -7.38 4.63 -12.12
N ALA A 146 -7.24 4.38 -10.82
CA ALA A 146 -6.67 5.31 -9.85
C ALA A 146 -5.21 4.95 -9.51
N ALA A 147 -4.93 3.67 -9.24
CA ALA A 147 -3.61 3.24 -8.79
C ALA A 147 -2.55 3.32 -9.88
N LEU A 148 -2.85 2.79 -11.07
CA LEU A 148 -1.85 2.65 -12.12
C LEU A 148 -1.35 4.01 -12.67
N PRO A 149 -2.23 4.97 -13.00
CA PRO A 149 -1.77 6.29 -13.47
C PRO A 149 -0.90 7.02 -12.44
N LEU A 150 -1.21 6.87 -11.15
CA LEU A 150 -0.41 7.46 -10.09
C LEU A 150 0.97 6.79 -10.00
N MET A 151 1.04 5.47 -10.07
CA MET A 151 2.32 4.75 -10.13
C MET A 151 3.17 5.16 -11.34
N GLU A 152 2.55 5.41 -12.50
CA GLU A 152 3.23 5.92 -13.69
C GLU A 152 3.74 7.36 -13.48
N LYS A 153 2.90 8.25 -12.94
CA LYS A 153 3.29 9.63 -12.57
C LYS A 153 4.49 9.64 -11.62
N LEU A 154 4.51 8.73 -10.64
CA LEU A 154 5.58 8.58 -9.66
C LEU A 154 6.81 7.83 -10.20
N GLY A 155 6.79 7.36 -11.46
CA GLY A 155 7.90 6.65 -12.08
C GLY A 155 8.19 5.28 -11.49
N LEU A 156 7.20 4.66 -10.83
CA LEU A 156 7.36 3.42 -10.07
C LEU A 156 7.17 2.16 -10.93
N THR A 157 6.33 2.20 -11.96
CA THR A 157 5.96 1.02 -12.75
C THR A 157 7.12 0.20 -13.32
N PRO A 158 8.26 0.77 -13.76
CA PRO A 158 9.36 -0.03 -14.31
C PRO A 158 10.00 -0.98 -13.29
N TYR A 159 9.82 -0.76 -11.99
CA TYR A 159 10.49 -1.53 -10.94
C TYR A 159 9.76 -2.82 -10.53
N PHE A 160 8.49 -2.98 -10.91
CA PHE A 160 7.64 -4.09 -10.49
C PHE A 160 7.40 -5.08 -11.64
N ASP A 161 7.41 -6.36 -11.32
CA ASP A 161 7.08 -7.43 -12.28
C ASP A 161 5.58 -7.45 -12.59
N ARG A 162 4.76 -7.23 -11.56
CA ARG A 162 3.30 -7.27 -11.63
C ARG A 162 2.67 -6.25 -10.69
N ILE A 163 1.59 -5.64 -11.14
CA ILE A 163 0.75 -4.74 -10.33
C ILE A 163 -0.65 -5.34 -10.25
N PHE A 164 -1.11 -5.63 -9.03
CA PHE A 164 -2.45 -6.10 -8.73
C PHE A 164 -3.25 -4.96 -8.09
N SER A 165 -4.02 -4.27 -8.92
CA SER A 165 -5.04 -3.32 -8.46
C SER A 165 -6.30 -4.08 -8.04
N GLN A 166 -7.14 -3.45 -7.21
CA GLN A 166 -8.33 -4.08 -6.61
C GLN A 166 -7.99 -5.45 -5.98
N ALA A 167 -6.88 -5.50 -5.25
CA ALA A 167 -6.32 -6.73 -4.70
C ALA A 167 -7.25 -7.47 -3.73
N ASN A 168 -8.32 -6.82 -3.24
CA ASN A 168 -9.28 -7.40 -2.29
C ASN A 168 -8.59 -7.96 -1.02
N LYS A 169 -7.54 -7.27 -0.56
CA LYS A 169 -6.87 -7.55 0.72
C LYS A 169 -7.86 -7.34 1.87
N PRO A 170 -7.83 -8.18 2.91
CA PRO A 170 -6.78 -9.19 3.19
C PRO A 170 -6.90 -10.50 2.39
N LEU A 171 -8.11 -10.88 1.96
CA LEU A 171 -8.38 -12.18 1.34
C LEU A 171 -7.56 -12.42 0.06
N GLY A 172 -7.46 -11.41 -0.80
CA GLY A 172 -6.76 -11.54 -2.08
C GLY A 172 -5.24 -11.51 -1.97
N LEU A 173 -4.66 -11.12 -0.83
CA LEU A 173 -3.21 -11.17 -0.60
C LEU A 173 -2.67 -12.59 -0.80
N VAL A 174 -3.37 -13.57 -0.21
CA VAL A 174 -3.06 -14.99 -0.32
C VAL A 174 -3.20 -15.50 -1.75
N THR A 175 -4.28 -15.09 -2.42
CA THR A 175 -4.53 -15.45 -3.82
C THR A 175 -3.41 -14.95 -4.72
N ILE A 176 -2.97 -13.70 -4.54
CA ILE A 176 -1.87 -13.10 -5.30
C ILE A 176 -0.58 -13.89 -5.10
N VAL A 177 -0.22 -14.21 -3.86
CA VAL A 177 1.01 -14.99 -3.58
C VAL A 177 0.95 -16.36 -4.25
N ASN A 178 -0.17 -17.09 -4.11
CA ASN A 178 -0.33 -18.39 -4.76
C ASN A 178 -0.23 -18.30 -6.29
N GLN A 179 -0.75 -17.21 -6.87
CA GLN A 179 -0.70 -16.97 -8.31
C GLN A 179 0.71 -16.60 -8.79
N VAL A 180 1.47 -15.83 -8.02
CA VAL A 180 2.84 -15.41 -8.39
C VAL A 180 3.84 -16.55 -8.19
N MET A 181 3.67 -17.35 -7.13
CA MET A 181 4.50 -18.51 -6.82
C MET A 181 4.16 -19.75 -7.67
N ASP A 182 3.31 -19.60 -8.69
CA ASP A 182 3.00 -20.61 -9.70
C ASP A 182 2.48 -21.94 -9.09
N GLY A 183 1.76 -21.86 -7.97
CA GLY A 183 1.24 -23.04 -7.26
C GLY A 183 2.29 -24.02 -6.73
N LYS A 184 3.58 -23.67 -6.76
CA LYS A 184 4.68 -24.52 -6.26
C LYS A 184 4.79 -24.37 -4.74
N PRO A 185 5.14 -25.44 -4.01
CA PRO A 185 5.48 -25.32 -2.60
C PRO A 185 6.63 -24.33 -2.40
N PHE A 186 6.45 -23.39 -1.47
CA PHE A 186 7.47 -22.47 -1.01
C PHE A 186 7.47 -22.48 0.52
N ALA A 187 8.65 -22.30 1.12
CA ALA A 187 8.80 -22.07 2.54
C ALA A 187 8.27 -20.67 2.90
N PRO A 188 7.58 -20.48 4.03
CA PRO A 188 6.99 -19.20 4.42
C PRO A 188 7.98 -18.02 4.36
N GLU A 189 9.25 -18.26 4.68
CA GLU A 189 10.34 -17.27 4.69
C GLU A 189 10.72 -16.79 3.28
N GLN A 190 10.18 -17.41 2.24
CA GLN A 190 10.36 -16.99 0.84
C GLN A 190 9.40 -15.87 0.42
N VAL A 191 8.45 -15.48 1.27
CA VAL A 191 7.51 -14.39 0.99
C VAL A 191 7.70 -13.28 2.03
N TYR A 192 7.74 -12.04 1.54
CA TYR A 192 7.89 -10.85 2.36
C TYR A 192 6.81 -9.83 1.98
N SER A 193 5.93 -9.48 2.92
CA SER A 193 4.88 -8.47 2.74
C SER A 193 5.26 -7.15 3.40
N VAL A 194 5.15 -6.04 2.68
CA VAL A 194 5.47 -4.69 3.15
C VAL A 194 4.25 -3.80 2.97
N GLY A 195 3.80 -3.16 4.04
CA GLY A 195 2.65 -2.26 3.97
C GLY A 195 2.43 -1.44 5.23
N ASP A 196 1.50 -0.48 5.16
CA ASP A 196 1.10 0.39 6.26
C ASP A 196 -0.19 -0.04 6.96
N ASN A 197 -1.02 -0.84 6.29
CA ASN A 197 -2.27 -1.34 6.88
C ASN A 197 -2.08 -2.73 7.50
N TYR A 198 -2.11 -2.80 8.83
CA TYR A 198 -1.94 -4.07 9.54
C TYR A 198 -2.95 -5.15 9.12
N LYS A 199 -4.23 -4.80 8.98
CA LYS A 199 -5.29 -5.77 8.67
C LYS A 199 -5.19 -6.29 7.25
N ASN A 200 -4.78 -5.46 6.30
CA ASN A 200 -4.74 -5.82 4.88
C ASN A 200 -3.42 -6.49 4.47
N ASP A 201 -2.30 -6.02 5.03
CA ASP A 201 -0.96 -6.33 4.51
C ASP A 201 -0.12 -7.20 5.44
N ILE A 202 -0.37 -7.13 6.74
CA ILE A 202 0.51 -7.70 7.77
C ILE A 202 -0.12 -8.92 8.42
N GLU A 203 -1.33 -8.80 8.98
CA GLU A 203 -2.06 -9.88 9.64
C GLU A 203 -2.17 -11.15 8.76
N PRO A 204 -2.68 -11.08 7.51
CA PRO A 204 -2.76 -12.27 6.66
C PRO A 204 -1.39 -12.88 6.32
N ALA A 205 -0.32 -12.08 6.29
CA ALA A 205 1.03 -12.55 6.04
C ALA A 205 1.60 -13.28 7.28
N VAL A 206 1.39 -12.72 8.47
CA VAL A 206 1.75 -13.33 9.75
C VAL A 206 1.05 -14.67 9.95
N GLU A 207 -0.25 -14.75 9.65
CA GLU A 207 -1.03 -15.99 9.74
C GLU A 207 -0.47 -17.12 8.86
N ARG A 208 0.29 -16.78 7.81
CA ARG A 208 0.95 -17.73 6.90
C ARG A 208 2.42 -17.96 7.21
N GLY A 209 2.96 -17.35 8.26
CA GLY A 209 4.36 -17.41 8.64
C GLY A 209 5.29 -16.65 7.69
N TRP A 210 4.76 -15.76 6.86
CA TRP A 210 5.57 -14.93 5.97
C TRP A 210 6.29 -13.84 6.76
N LEU A 211 7.36 -13.31 6.16
CA LEU A 211 8.05 -12.15 6.71
C LEU A 211 7.25 -10.89 6.43
N THR A 212 7.32 -9.92 7.35
CA THR A 212 6.53 -8.69 7.26
C THR A 212 7.30 -7.45 7.69
N ALA A 213 7.13 -6.35 6.97
CA ALA A 213 7.56 -5.03 7.39
C ALA A 213 6.33 -4.13 7.49
N HIS A 214 5.98 -3.75 8.72
CA HIS A 214 4.86 -2.87 8.98
C HIS A 214 5.36 -1.44 9.13
N ILE A 215 4.83 -0.53 8.33
CA ILE A 215 5.14 0.90 8.35
C ILE A 215 4.00 1.62 9.08
N SER A 216 4.32 2.37 10.14
CA SER A 216 3.32 3.18 10.84
C SER A 216 3.94 4.54 11.21
N PRO A 217 3.59 5.65 10.51
CA PRO A 217 4.17 6.97 10.75
C PRO A 217 4.09 7.41 12.22
N HIS A 218 3.00 7.06 12.90
CA HIS A 218 2.73 7.42 14.30
C HIS A 218 3.22 6.36 15.30
N GLY A 219 3.82 5.27 14.82
CA GLY A 219 4.35 4.19 15.66
C GLY A 219 3.27 3.31 16.31
N TYR A 220 2.07 3.24 15.73
CA TYR A 220 1.02 2.34 16.18
C TYR A 220 1.12 0.98 15.48
N PHE A 221 1.38 -0.07 16.25
CA PHE A 221 1.54 -1.43 15.74
C PHE A 221 0.55 -2.36 16.47
N PRO A 222 -0.64 -2.65 15.91
CA PRO A 222 -1.72 -3.35 16.60
C PRO A 222 -1.47 -4.86 16.77
N GLY A 223 -0.44 -5.41 16.15
CA GLY A 223 -0.08 -6.81 16.28
C GLY A 223 1.35 -7.13 15.83
N PRO A 224 1.74 -8.42 15.82
CA PRO A 224 3.09 -8.87 15.45
C PRO A 224 3.47 -8.49 14.02
N SER A 225 4.75 -8.22 13.80
CA SER A 225 5.38 -8.13 12.48
C SER A 225 6.86 -8.49 12.61
N THR A 226 7.51 -8.88 11.52
CA THR A 226 8.96 -9.21 11.54
C THR A 226 9.78 -7.95 11.82
N VAL A 227 9.43 -6.85 11.13
CA VAL A 227 10.09 -5.54 11.25
C VAL A 227 9.02 -4.47 11.38
N ARG A 228 9.38 -3.37 12.05
CA ARG A 228 8.54 -2.20 12.28
C ARG A 228 9.36 -0.96 11.98
N GLY A 229 8.76 0.00 11.29
CA GLY A 229 9.36 1.30 11.05
C GLY A 229 8.30 2.38 10.96
N ARG A 230 8.70 3.63 11.15
CA ARG A 230 7.84 4.80 10.90
C ARG A 230 7.84 5.24 9.44
N SER A 231 8.73 4.67 8.64
CA SER A 231 8.90 4.99 7.23
C SER A 231 9.42 3.76 6.47
N ILE A 232 9.33 3.82 5.14
CA ILE A 232 9.91 2.77 4.29
C ILE A 232 11.42 2.66 4.50
N GLU A 233 12.11 3.79 4.68
CA GLU A 233 13.55 3.85 4.91
C GLU A 233 14.00 3.07 6.15
N GLU A 234 13.19 3.08 7.21
CA GLU A 234 13.49 2.36 8.46
C GLU A 234 13.38 0.84 8.31
N VAL A 235 12.54 0.35 7.40
CA VAL A 235 12.35 -1.10 7.19
C VAL A 235 13.21 -1.67 6.04
N LEU A 236 13.67 -0.82 5.12
CA LEU A 236 14.47 -1.24 3.96
C LEU A 236 15.74 -2.04 4.31
N PRO A 237 16.51 -1.76 5.38
CA PRO A 237 17.70 -2.55 5.71
C PRO A 237 17.41 -4.05 5.89
N ASP A 238 16.37 -4.40 6.64
CA ASP A 238 15.97 -5.80 6.86
C ASP A 238 15.39 -6.44 5.60
N VAL A 239 14.55 -5.70 4.86
CA VAL A 239 14.00 -6.19 3.58
C VAL A 239 15.13 -6.45 2.58
N ALA A 240 16.16 -5.59 2.54
CA ALA A 240 17.33 -5.75 1.71
C ALA A 240 18.21 -6.93 2.14
N ALA A 241 18.43 -7.12 3.44
CA ALA A 241 19.16 -8.27 3.96
C ALA A 241 18.50 -9.59 3.53
N TRP A 242 17.17 -9.65 3.59
CA TRP A 242 16.41 -10.80 3.10
C TRP A 242 16.45 -10.94 1.57
N ALA A 243 16.24 -9.86 0.81
CA ALA A 243 16.14 -9.93 -0.65
C ALA A 243 17.48 -10.19 -1.33
N LEU A 244 18.59 -9.72 -0.74
CA LEU A 244 19.95 -9.81 -1.30
C LEU A 244 20.79 -10.91 -0.65
N GLY A 245 20.38 -11.45 0.50
CA GLY A 245 21.07 -12.55 1.17
C GLY A 245 21.11 -13.82 0.32
N SER A 246 22.19 -14.58 0.41
CA SER A 246 22.30 -15.88 -0.24
C SER A 246 21.25 -16.85 0.32
N SER A 247 20.54 -17.56 -0.56
CA SER A 247 19.75 -18.75 -0.21
C SER A 247 20.66 -19.93 0.11
#